data_AF-X1FPD2-F1
#
_entry.id   AF-X1FPD2-F1
#
_cell.length_a   1.000
_cell.length_b   1.000
_cell.length_c   1.000
_cell.angle_alpha   90.00
_cell.angle_beta   90.00
_cell.angle_gamma   90.00
#
_symmetry.space_group_name_H-M   'P 1'
#
loop_
_entity.id
_entity.type
_entity.pdbx_description
1 polymer ?
#
loop_
_entity_poly.entity_id
_entity_poly.type
_entity_poly.pdbx_seq_one_letter_code
_entity_poly.pdbx_strand_id
1 'polypeptide(L)'
;LFHLLNQPYIIVFLGVNGVGKTTTMAKIAHYLKKHNLSAVAAAADTFRAGAIEQLSYHMENVDIRVIKHNYKSDPASVAFDAIEHAKSKGINVVLVDTAGRQVSDKNLMNELVKIVRVSAPDLIVFVGDSLAGNDALYQAKEFKKNVG
;
A
#
# COMPACT_ATOMS: atom_id res chain seq x y z
N LEU A 1 -3.31 14.92 15.61
CA LEU A 1 -2.42 14.15 14.72
C LEU A 1 -3.27 13.06 14.05
N PHE A 2 -3.98 13.40 12.96
CA PHE A 2 -5.17 12.72 12.41
C PHE A 2 -6.47 12.96 13.22
N HIS A 3 -7.29 13.89 12.76
CA HIS A 3 -8.69 13.97 13.17
C HIS A 3 -9.45 13.01 12.23
N LEU A 4 -9.61 11.75 12.67
CA LEU A 4 -10.14 10.63 11.87
C LEU A 4 -11.67 10.74 11.74
N LEU A 5 -12.16 11.80 11.12
CA LEU A 5 -13.61 12.06 10.97
C LEU A 5 -14.30 11.01 10.09
N ASN A 6 -13.54 10.26 9.27
CA ASN A 6 -14.01 9.12 8.49
C ASN A 6 -13.02 7.95 8.64
N GLN A 7 -13.37 6.94 9.43
CA GLN A 7 -12.60 5.69 9.50
C GLN A 7 -13.16 4.65 8.52
N PRO A 8 -12.30 3.82 7.90
CA PRO A 8 -10.84 3.78 8.07
C PRO A 8 -10.10 4.89 7.30
N TYR A 9 -8.95 5.32 7.81
CA TYR A 9 -7.98 6.14 7.07
C TYR A 9 -7.16 5.26 6.13
N ILE A 10 -7.11 5.59 4.85
CA ILE A 10 -6.59 4.71 3.80
C ILE A 10 -5.26 5.26 3.29
N ILE A 11 -4.20 4.46 3.42
CA ILE A 11 -2.84 4.80 2.99
C ILE A 11 -2.39 3.83 1.88
N VAL A 12 -2.07 4.38 0.71
CA VAL A 12 -1.55 3.61 -0.44
C VAL A 12 -0.06 3.84 -0.59
N PHE A 13 0.73 2.75 -0.61
CA PHE A 13 2.18 2.79 -0.78
C PHE A 13 2.56 2.43 -2.21
N LEU A 14 3.21 3.35 -2.91
CA LEU A 14 3.67 3.15 -4.30
C LEU A 14 5.15 3.51 -4.46
N GLY A 15 5.74 3.07 -5.58
CA GLY A 15 7.17 3.19 -5.85
C GLY A 15 7.70 1.99 -6.63
N VAL A 16 8.89 2.12 -7.22
CA VAL A 16 9.47 1.06 -8.07
C VAL A 16 9.91 -0.15 -7.24
N ASN A 17 10.41 -1.21 -7.89
CA ASN A 17 10.91 -2.40 -7.17
C ASN A 17 12.16 -2.08 -6.35
N GLY A 18 12.34 -2.79 -5.23
CA GLY A 18 13.57 -2.72 -4.42
C GLY A 18 13.67 -1.52 -3.47
N VAL A 19 12.85 -0.48 -3.62
CA VAL A 19 12.92 0.77 -2.81
C VAL A 19 12.46 0.63 -1.36
N GLY A 20 12.05 -0.56 -0.92
CA GLY A 20 11.67 -0.80 0.48
C GLY A 20 10.21 -0.48 0.85
N LYS A 21 9.26 -0.52 -0.10
CA LYS A 21 7.82 -0.30 0.15
C LYS A 21 7.26 -1.15 1.29
N THR A 22 7.28 -2.47 1.14
CA THR A 22 6.71 -3.43 2.09
C THR A 22 7.33 -3.29 3.49
N THR A 23 8.64 -3.13 3.58
CA THR A 23 9.35 -2.93 4.86
C THR A 23 9.00 -1.57 5.50
N THR A 24 8.86 -0.51 4.70
CA THR A 24 8.44 0.82 5.19
C THR A 24 7.01 0.77 5.71
N MET A 25 6.11 0.11 4.99
CA MET A 25 4.73 -0.07 5.43
C MET A 25 4.64 -0.86 6.74
N ALA A 26 5.45 -1.90 6.93
CA ALA A 26 5.52 -2.64 8.20
C ALA A 26 6.01 -1.78 9.38
N LYS A 27 6.99 -0.89 9.14
CA LYS A 27 7.44 0.08 10.16
C LYS A 27 6.34 1.07 10.53
N ILE A 28 5.56 1.54 9.55
CA ILE A 28 4.41 2.42 9.78
C ILE A 28 3.32 1.67 10.55
N ALA A 29 3.04 0.41 10.20
CA ALA A 29 2.10 -0.43 10.93
C ALA A 29 2.49 -0.58 12.41
N HIS A 30 3.77 -0.83 12.69
CA HIS A 30 4.31 -0.87 14.05
C HIS A 30 4.16 0.47 14.78
N TYR A 31 4.43 1.58 14.08
CA TYR A 31 4.25 2.92 14.63
C TYR A 31 2.79 3.18 15.01
N LEU A 32 1.84 2.88 14.12
CA LEU A 32 0.40 3.03 14.39
C LEU A 32 -0.02 2.23 15.64
N LYS A 33 0.44 0.98 15.74
CA LYS A 33 0.18 0.12 16.89
C LYS A 33 0.72 0.71 18.19
N LYS A 34 1.95 1.24 18.20
CA LYS A 34 2.54 1.94 19.36
C LYS A 34 1.73 3.16 19.79
N HIS A 35 0.93 3.73 18.89
CA HIS A 35 0.04 4.85 19.15
C HIS A 35 -1.43 4.43 19.33
N ASN A 36 -1.69 3.15 19.64
CA ASN A 36 -3.03 2.58 19.86
C ASN A 36 -3.99 2.74 18.67
N LEU A 37 -3.47 2.83 17.45
CA LEU A 37 -4.25 2.82 16.22
C LEU A 37 -4.23 1.41 15.62
N SER A 38 -5.42 0.83 15.44
CA SER A 38 -5.60 -0.46 14.78
C SER A 38 -5.41 -0.31 13.27
N ALA A 39 -4.80 -1.32 12.64
CA ALA A 39 -4.58 -1.34 11.20
C ALA A 39 -4.86 -2.71 10.59
N VAL A 40 -5.16 -2.72 9.29
CA VAL A 40 -5.21 -3.91 8.44
C VAL A 40 -4.41 -3.63 7.16
N ALA A 41 -3.71 -4.63 6.65
CA ALA A 41 -2.94 -4.51 5.42
C ALA A 41 -3.65 -5.18 4.24
N ALA A 42 -3.52 -4.61 3.04
CA ALA A 42 -3.99 -5.17 1.78
C ALA A 42 -2.78 -5.57 0.91
N ALA A 43 -2.70 -6.85 0.53
CA ALA A 43 -1.66 -7.39 -0.33
C ALA A 43 -1.98 -7.16 -1.82
N ALA A 44 -1.89 -5.91 -2.28
CA ALA A 44 -2.24 -5.54 -3.65
C ALA A 44 -1.09 -5.76 -4.68
N ASP A 45 0.11 -6.18 -4.26
CA ASP A 45 1.09 -6.81 -5.17
C ASP A 45 0.70 -8.27 -5.47
N THR A 46 -0.33 -8.47 -6.28
CA THR A 46 -0.85 -9.81 -6.61
C THR A 46 -0.05 -10.54 -7.68
N PHE A 47 0.93 -9.87 -8.31
CA PHE A 47 1.73 -10.40 -9.41
C PHE A 47 3.00 -11.12 -8.97
N ARG A 48 3.38 -11.00 -7.69
CA ARG A 48 4.50 -11.73 -7.10
C ARG A 48 4.04 -12.50 -5.86
N ALA A 49 3.96 -13.82 -5.95
CA ALA A 49 3.58 -14.68 -4.81
C ALA A 49 4.48 -14.42 -3.59
N GLY A 50 5.80 -14.29 -3.81
CA GLY A 50 6.75 -13.95 -2.75
C GLY A 50 6.54 -12.56 -2.13
N ALA A 51 5.90 -11.61 -2.81
CA ALA A 51 5.55 -10.31 -2.21
C ALA A 51 4.42 -10.45 -1.19
N ILE A 52 3.41 -11.28 -1.49
CA ILE A 52 2.32 -11.59 -0.55
C ILE A 52 2.86 -12.29 0.70
N GLU A 53 3.77 -13.25 0.52
CA GLU A 53 4.43 -13.96 1.63
C GLU A 53 5.31 -13.01 2.46
N GLN A 54 6.12 -12.19 1.81
CA GLN A 54 6.97 -11.19 2.47
C GLN A 54 6.13 -10.20 3.30
N LEU A 55 5.04 -9.69 2.72
CA LEU A 55 4.12 -8.82 3.43
C LEU A 55 3.49 -9.53 4.62
N SER A 56 3.01 -10.77 4.43
CA SER A 56 2.40 -11.57 5.49
C SER A 56 3.36 -11.75 6.66
N TYR A 57 4.62 -12.12 6.38
CA TYR A 57 5.65 -12.30 7.39
C TYR A 57 5.96 -11.00 8.14
N HIS A 58 6.11 -9.87 7.44
CA HIS A 58 6.35 -8.59 8.09
C HIS A 58 5.18 -8.14 8.97
N MET A 59 3.95 -8.37 8.52
CA MET A 59 2.74 -7.96 9.26
C MET A 59 2.45 -8.87 10.45
N GLU A 60 2.76 -10.17 10.35
CA GLU A 60 2.71 -11.10 11.49
C GLU A 60 3.62 -10.65 12.63
N ASN A 61 4.85 -10.20 12.33
CA ASN A 61 5.79 -9.69 13.32
C ASN A 61 5.31 -8.42 14.06
N VAL A 62 4.25 -7.75 13.56
CA VAL A 62 3.66 -6.57 14.19
C VAL A 62 2.20 -6.79 14.59
N ASP A 63 1.70 -8.03 14.55
CA ASP A 63 0.32 -8.45 14.80
C ASP A 63 -0.73 -7.71 13.97
N ILE A 64 -0.47 -7.52 12.68
CA ILE A 64 -1.40 -6.90 11.74
C ILE A 64 -1.94 -7.94 10.77
N ARG A 65 -3.27 -7.96 10.63
CA ARG A 65 -3.94 -8.85 9.67
C ARG A 65 -3.66 -8.40 8.24
N VAL A 66 -3.43 -9.38 7.35
CA VAL A 66 -3.31 -9.15 5.90
C VAL A 66 -4.52 -9.71 5.18
N ILE A 67 -5.20 -8.86 4.41
CA ILE A 67 -6.18 -9.25 3.40
C ILE A 67 -5.45 -9.51 2.10
N LYS A 68 -5.64 -10.72 1.56
CA LYS A 68 -4.95 -11.21 0.37
C LYS A 68 -5.87 -12.15 -0.41
N HIS A 69 -5.77 -12.10 -1.72
CA HIS A 69 -6.44 -13.04 -2.62
C HIS A 69 -5.44 -14.01 -3.24
N ASN A 70 -5.93 -14.86 -4.14
CA ASN A 70 -5.08 -15.75 -4.92
C ASN A 70 -4.13 -14.94 -5.81
N TYR A 71 -2.99 -15.55 -6.14
CA TYR A 71 -2.04 -15.02 -7.11
C TYR A 71 -2.73 -14.61 -8.43
N LYS A 72 -2.33 -13.47 -9.02
CA LYS A 72 -2.94 -12.85 -10.22
C LYS A 72 -4.40 -12.39 -10.08
N SER A 73 -4.92 -12.27 -8.86
CA SER A 73 -6.20 -11.59 -8.61
C SER A 73 -6.09 -10.09 -8.88
N ASP A 74 -7.22 -9.42 -9.08
CA ASP A 74 -7.28 -7.96 -9.26
C ASP A 74 -6.76 -7.21 -8.00
N PRO A 75 -5.66 -6.43 -8.10
CA PRO A 75 -5.13 -5.65 -6.98
C PRO A 75 -6.15 -4.72 -6.32
N ALA A 76 -7.00 -4.09 -7.13
CA ALA A 76 -7.98 -3.12 -6.65
C ALA A 76 -9.08 -3.80 -5.80
N SER A 77 -9.46 -5.04 -6.12
CA SER A 77 -10.39 -5.82 -5.30
C SER A 77 -9.81 -6.16 -3.93
N VAL A 78 -8.50 -6.47 -3.84
CA VAL A 78 -7.86 -6.73 -2.52
C VAL A 78 -7.91 -5.48 -1.64
N ALA A 79 -7.64 -4.30 -2.22
CA ALA A 79 -7.74 -3.04 -1.50
C ALA A 79 -9.18 -2.75 -1.04
N PHE A 80 -10.17 -2.98 -1.91
CA PHE A 80 -11.58 -2.83 -1.59
C PHE A 80 -12.01 -3.72 -0.42
N ASP A 81 -11.68 -5.01 -0.46
CA ASP A 81 -12.07 -5.96 0.59
C ASP A 81 -11.38 -5.63 1.93
N ALA A 82 -10.16 -5.09 1.90
CA ALA A 82 -9.51 -4.59 3.12
C ALA A 82 -10.22 -3.38 3.73
N ILE A 83 -10.73 -2.47 2.90
CA ILE A 83 -11.51 -1.32 3.34
C ILE A 83 -12.84 -1.77 3.94
N GLU A 84 -13.57 -2.67 3.29
CA GLU A 84 -14.84 -3.19 3.81
C GLU A 84 -14.62 -3.99 5.10
N HIS A 85 -13.55 -4.77 5.18
CA HIS A 85 -13.14 -5.43 6.42
C HIS A 85 -12.90 -4.41 7.54
N ALA A 86 -12.13 -3.35 7.27
CA ALA A 86 -11.83 -2.33 8.26
C ALA A 86 -13.09 -1.59 8.74
N LYS A 87 -13.99 -1.20 7.83
CA LYS A 87 -15.28 -0.59 8.17
C LYS A 87 -16.12 -1.50 9.06
N SER A 88 -16.28 -2.77 8.68
CA SER A 88 -17.10 -3.73 9.44
C SER A 88 -16.53 -4.06 10.84
N LYS A 89 -15.23 -3.87 11.04
CA LYS A 89 -14.53 -4.15 12.30
C LYS A 89 -14.17 -2.91 13.10
N GLY A 90 -14.48 -1.72 12.61
CA GLY A 90 -14.08 -0.46 13.25
C GLY A 90 -12.55 -0.29 13.33
N ILE A 91 -11.80 -0.81 12.36
CA ILE A 91 -10.34 -0.67 12.28
C ILE A 91 -10.00 0.74 11.80
N ASN A 92 -9.01 1.37 12.42
CA ASN A 92 -8.74 2.79 12.20
C ASN A 92 -8.02 3.07 10.88
N VAL A 93 -7.14 2.17 10.42
CA VAL A 93 -6.28 2.40 9.25
C VAL A 93 -6.26 1.19 8.30
N VAL A 94 -6.26 1.46 6.99
CA VAL A 94 -5.97 0.47 5.94
C VAL A 94 -4.65 0.84 5.27
N LEU A 95 -3.73 -0.12 5.20
CA LEU A 95 -2.42 0.02 4.56
C LEU A 95 -2.39 -0.82 3.28
N VAL A 96 -2.21 -0.20 2.11
CA VAL A 96 -2.26 -0.89 0.81
C VAL A 96 -0.85 -0.99 0.21
N ASP A 97 -0.31 -2.22 0.10
CA ASP A 97 0.98 -2.49 -0.56
C ASP A 97 0.75 -2.73 -2.05
N THR A 98 1.25 -1.84 -2.92
CA THR A 98 1.10 -2.01 -4.36
C THR A 98 2.30 -2.70 -4.98
N ALA A 99 2.11 -3.28 -6.17
CA ALA A 99 3.23 -3.75 -6.98
C ALA A 99 4.24 -2.63 -7.24
N GLY A 100 5.53 -3.00 -7.31
CA GLY A 100 6.58 -2.15 -7.85
C GLY A 100 6.95 -2.57 -9.26
N ARG A 101 7.10 -1.62 -10.18
CA ARG A 101 7.75 -1.76 -11.49
C ARG A 101 8.26 -0.39 -11.93
N GLN A 102 8.93 -0.32 -13.08
CA GLN A 102 9.35 0.96 -13.64
C GLN A 102 8.13 1.82 -13.99
N VAL A 103 8.28 3.15 -13.84
CA VAL A 103 7.22 4.13 -14.18
C VAL A 103 6.87 4.16 -15.68
N SER A 104 7.74 3.61 -16.53
CA SER A 104 7.49 3.41 -17.96
C SER A 104 6.53 2.25 -18.27
N ASP A 105 6.27 1.36 -17.29
CA ASP A 105 5.31 0.25 -17.44
C ASP A 105 3.87 0.79 -17.37
N LYS A 106 3.25 0.96 -18.55
CA LYS A 106 1.87 1.43 -18.67
C LYS A 106 0.86 0.54 -17.93
N ASN A 107 1.12 -0.78 -17.84
CA ASN A 107 0.21 -1.69 -17.16
C ASN A 107 0.24 -1.44 -15.65
N LEU A 108 1.44 -1.29 -15.07
CA LEU A 108 1.57 -0.88 -13.67
C LEU A 108 0.82 0.42 -13.40
N MET A 109 1.04 1.45 -14.22
CA MET A 109 0.42 2.75 -13.99
C MET A 109 -1.11 2.68 -14.03
N ASN A 110 -1.67 1.91 -14.97
CA ASN A 110 -3.11 1.68 -15.05
C ASN A 110 -3.65 0.94 -13.81
N GLU A 111 -2.91 -0.05 -13.31
CA GLU A 111 -3.28 -0.77 -12.08
C GLU A 111 -3.26 0.16 -10.86
N LEU A 112 -2.24 1.00 -10.72
CA LEU A 112 -2.16 1.97 -9.63
C LEU A 112 -3.28 2.99 -9.68
N VAL A 113 -3.60 3.52 -10.87
CA VAL A 113 -4.77 4.40 -11.07
C VAL A 113 -6.06 3.71 -10.65
N LYS A 114 -6.22 2.43 -11.00
CA LYS A 114 -7.39 1.65 -10.60
C LYS A 114 -7.46 1.45 -9.08
N ILE A 115 -6.34 1.11 -8.42
CA ILE A 115 -6.26 0.98 -6.96
C ILE A 115 -6.64 2.29 -6.29
N VAL A 116 -6.06 3.42 -6.70
CA VAL A 116 -6.35 4.75 -6.13
C VAL A 116 -7.80 5.15 -6.34
N ARG A 117 -8.36 4.92 -7.54
CA ARG A 117 -9.77 5.19 -7.81
C ARG A 117 -10.72 4.38 -6.93
N VAL A 118 -10.44 3.09 -6.74
CA VAL A 118 -11.31 2.17 -5.97
C VAL A 118 -11.16 2.39 -4.48
N SER A 119 -9.94 2.65 -4.00
CA SER A 119 -9.65 2.85 -2.59
C SER A 119 -9.93 4.26 -2.10
N ALA A 120 -9.97 5.26 -3.00
CA ALA A 120 -10.13 6.69 -2.65
C ALA A 120 -9.26 7.09 -1.44
N PRO A 121 -7.92 6.94 -1.54
CA PRO A 121 -7.05 7.00 -0.37
C PRO A 121 -6.97 8.40 0.23
N ASP A 122 -6.89 8.47 1.56
CA ASP A 122 -6.63 9.73 2.28
C ASP A 122 -5.17 10.18 2.14
N LEU A 123 -4.25 9.23 1.93
CA LEU A 123 -2.82 9.49 1.74
C LEU A 123 -2.21 8.52 0.74
N ILE A 124 -1.46 9.08 -0.22
CA ILE A 124 -0.60 8.33 -1.12
C ILE A 124 0.85 8.58 -0.69
N VAL A 125 1.59 7.51 -0.42
CA VAL A 125 2.99 7.55 -0.01
C VAL A 125 3.87 7.00 -1.13
N PHE A 126 4.64 7.89 -1.76
CA PHE A 126 5.75 7.48 -2.62
C PHE A 126 6.94 7.04 -1.77
N VAL A 127 7.41 5.83 -2.00
CA VAL A 127 8.64 5.29 -1.39
C VAL A 127 9.72 5.24 -2.47
N GLY A 128 10.80 5.97 -2.23
CA GLY A 128 11.98 6.02 -3.10
C GLY A 128 13.25 5.68 -2.33
N ASP A 129 14.25 5.16 -3.05
CA ASP A 129 15.57 4.89 -2.50
C ASP A 129 16.44 6.15 -2.58
N SER A 130 17.04 6.55 -1.46
CA SER A 130 17.99 7.67 -1.40
C SER A 130 19.22 7.47 -2.28
N LEU A 131 19.61 6.23 -2.55
CA LEU A 131 20.75 5.89 -3.40
C LEU A 131 20.46 6.10 -4.89
N ALA A 132 19.18 6.25 -5.28
CA ALA A 132 18.79 6.41 -6.68
C ALA A 132 19.01 7.85 -7.23
N GLY A 133 19.36 8.81 -6.37
CA GLY A 133 19.65 10.19 -6.78
C GLY A 133 18.51 10.82 -7.60
N ASN A 134 18.83 11.32 -8.80
CA ASN A 134 17.87 11.98 -9.69
C ASN A 134 16.75 11.06 -10.19
N ASP A 135 16.97 9.74 -10.22
CA ASP A 135 15.96 8.79 -10.67
C ASP A 135 14.76 8.75 -9.71
N ALA A 136 14.99 8.90 -8.40
CA ALA A 136 13.91 8.98 -7.42
C ALA A 136 13.01 10.20 -7.68
N LEU A 137 13.61 11.35 -8.03
CA LEU A 137 12.86 12.56 -8.37
C LEU A 137 12.06 12.38 -9.67
N TYR A 138 12.66 11.76 -10.69
CA TYR A 138 11.96 11.46 -11.94
C TYR A 138 10.77 10.53 -11.69
N GLN A 139 10.96 9.44 -10.95
CA GLN A 139 9.91 8.49 -10.60
C GLN A 139 8.77 9.18 -9.82
N ALA A 140 9.09 9.99 -8.82
CA ALA A 140 8.09 10.74 -8.05
C ALA A 140 7.24 11.67 -8.93
N LYS A 141 7.87 12.36 -9.89
CA LYS A 141 7.16 13.21 -10.87
C LYS A 141 6.22 12.41 -11.76
N GLU A 142 6.67 11.27 -12.26
CA GLU A 142 5.85 10.41 -13.12
C GLU A 142 4.68 9.78 -12.33
N PHE A 143 4.89 9.33 -11.10
CA PHE A 143 3.78 8.85 -10.26
C PHE A 143 2.76 9.95 -10.00
N LYS A 144 3.22 11.16 -9.62
CA LYS A 144 2.34 12.31 -9.40
C LYS A 144 1.51 12.63 -10.64
N LYS A 145 2.14 12.67 -11.81
CA LYS A 145 1.46 12.99 -13.08
C LYS A 145 0.32 12.03 -13.42
N ASN A 146 0.48 10.74 -13.10
CA ASN A 146 -0.43 9.70 -13.56
C ASN A 146 -1.43 9.25 -12.48
N VAL A 147 -1.05 9.29 -11.21
CA VAL A 147 -1.81 8.68 -10.10
C VAL A 147 -2.38 9.73 -9.14
N GLY A 148 -1.77 10.93 -9.04
CA GLY A 148 -2.18 12.02 -8.15
C GLY A 148 -1.02 12.82 -7.60
#